data_AF-A0A497I1Q7-F1
#
_entry.id   AF-A0A497I1Q7-F1
#
_cell.length_a   1.000
_cell.length_b   1.000
_cell.length_c   1.000
_cell.angle_alpha   90.00
_cell.angle_beta   90.00
_cell.angle_gamma   90.00
#
_symmetry.space_group_name_H-M   'P 1'
#
loop_
_entity.id
_entity.type
_entity.pdbx_description
1 polymer ?
#
loop_
_entity_poly.entity_id
_entity_poly.type
_entity_poly.pdbx_seq_one_letter_code
_entity_poly.pdbx_strand_id
1 'polypeptide(L)'
;MEKKKLKITGLFAIGILIILFILKYIGIQETLEVLKNIKLPFLLLGIFIELFLFGLWGYRWKIILEAAKEKISIKNLYLSLFIGVLVNNITPAAKAGGEPLRAYILSRMDNIKSEKAFATITADRVFDSFPYVFL
;
A
#
# COMPACT_ATOMS: atom_id res chain seq x y z
N MET A 1 18.37 -10.46 18.18
CA MET A 1 17.02 -10.63 17.59
C MET A 1 15.91 -10.14 18.53
N GLU A 2 15.99 -10.42 19.84
CA GLU A 2 14.98 -9.99 20.83
C GLU A 2 14.82 -8.48 21.00
N LYS A 3 15.92 -7.71 21.05
CA LYS A 3 15.85 -6.23 21.15
C LYS A 3 15.10 -5.56 19.99
N LYS A 4 15.11 -6.17 18.80
CA LYS A 4 14.42 -5.67 17.60
C LYS A 4 12.92 -6.01 17.66
N LYS A 5 12.57 -7.20 18.16
CA LYS A 5 11.18 -7.59 18.45
C LYS A 5 10.55 -6.69 19.52
N LEU A 6 11.29 -6.40 20.61
CA LEU A 6 10.83 -5.52 21.70
C LEU A 6 10.56 -4.08 21.23
N LYS A 7 11.37 -3.56 20.29
CA LYS A 7 11.12 -2.25 19.67
C LYS A 7 9.87 -2.25 18.79
N ILE A 8 9.65 -3.29 18.00
CA ILE A 8 8.47 -3.40 17.12
C ILE A 8 7.20 -3.52 17.97
N THR A 9 7.18 -4.40 18.97
CA THR A 9 6.03 -4.53 19.87
C THR A 9 5.78 -3.25 20.68
N GLY A 10 6.83 -2.56 21.11
CA GLY A 10 6.72 -1.23 21.73
C GLY A 10 6.07 -0.19 20.82
N LEU A 11 6.45 -0.12 19.54
CA LEU A 11 5.85 0.79 18.56
C LEU A 11 4.37 0.47 18.29
N PHE A 12 4.02 -0.81 18.16
CA PHE A 12 2.62 -1.23 18.03
C PHE A 12 1.80 -0.86 19.27
N ALA A 13 2.35 -1.09 20.47
CA ALA A 13 1.68 -0.73 21.72
C ALA A 13 1.45 0.79 21.81
N ILE A 14 2.43 1.61 21.42
CA ILE A 14 2.29 3.07 21.36
C ILE A 14 1.17 3.45 20.37
N GLY A 15 1.14 2.86 19.18
CA GLY A 15 0.08 3.10 18.19
C GLY A 15 -1.32 2.79 18.74
N ILE A 16 -1.48 1.63 19.39
CA ILE A 16 -2.74 1.24 20.04
C ILE A 16 -3.10 2.22 21.16
N LEU A 17 -2.15 2.61 22.01
CA LEU A 17 -2.38 3.56 23.08
C LEU A 17 -2.81 4.94 22.56
N ILE A 18 -2.23 5.41 21.45
CA ILE A 18 -2.64 6.66 20.79
C ILE A 18 -4.08 6.54 20.30
N ILE A 19 -4.44 5.43 19.63
CA ILE A 19 -5.82 5.20 19.16
C ILE A 19 -6.79 5.18 20.34
N LEU A 20 -6.48 4.45 21.41
CA LEU A 20 -7.32 4.39 22.61
C LEU A 20 -7.44 5.75 23.31
N PHE A 21 -6.37 6.54 23.34
CA PHE A 21 -6.38 7.89 23.90
C PHE A 21 -7.27 8.83 23.06
N ILE A 22 -7.16 8.78 21.73
CA ILE A 22 -8.02 9.54 20.81
C ILE A 22 -9.49 9.13 20.99
N LEU A 23 -9.78 7.82 21.04
CA LEU A 23 -11.15 7.32 21.24
C LEU A 23 -11.72 7.72 22.60
N LYS A 24 -10.89 7.75 23.65
CA LYS A 24 -11.29 8.24 24.97
C LYS A 24 -11.55 9.75 24.96
N TYR A 25 -10.75 10.52 24.22
CA TYR A 25 -10.88 11.98 24.14
C TYR A 25 -12.09 12.42 23.33
N ILE A 26 -12.34 11.76 22.19
CA ILE A 26 -13.48 12.03 21.31
C ILE A 26 -14.77 11.42 21.89
N GLY A 27 -14.65 10.30 22.59
CA GLY A 27 -15.77 9.51 23.07
C GLY A 27 -16.10 8.34 22.13
N ILE A 28 -16.13 7.13 22.70
CA ILE A 28 -16.37 5.89 21.93
C ILE A 28 -17.81 5.86 21.42
N GLN A 29 -18.76 6.30 22.24
CA GLN A 29 -20.18 6.31 21.93
C GLN A 29 -20.47 7.26 20.77
N GLU A 30 -19.92 8.46 20.82
CA GLU A 30 -20.01 9.50 19.79
C GLU A 30 -19.43 8.98 18.47
N THR A 31 -18.27 8.32 18.52
CA THR A 31 -17.66 7.69 17.34
C THR A 31 -18.57 6.62 16.75
N LEU A 32 -19.16 5.74 17.58
CA LEU A 32 -20.09 4.70 17.12
C LEU A 32 -21.38 5.28 16.52
N GLU A 33 -21.90 6.37 17.07
CA GLU A 33 -23.07 7.06 16.52
C GLU A 33 -22.79 7.66 15.15
N VAL A 34 -21.62 8.28 14.96
CA VAL A 34 -21.19 8.78 13.65
C VAL A 34 -21.08 7.63 12.63
N LEU A 35 -20.48 6.49 13.02
CA LEU A 35 -20.35 5.33 12.15
C LEU A 35 -21.71 4.74 11.75
N LYS A 36 -22.70 4.73 12.66
CA LYS A 36 -24.07 4.27 12.35
C LYS A 36 -24.80 5.18 11.37
N ASN A 37 -24.46 6.47 11.35
CA ASN A 37 -25.07 7.46 10.48
C ASN A 37 -24.34 7.64 9.14
N ILE A 38 -23.39 6.74 8.80
CA ILE A 38 -22.71 6.77 7.50
C ILE A 38 -23.74 6.64 6.38
N LYS A 39 -23.73 7.60 5.48
CA LYS A 39 -24.52 7.59 4.25
C LYS A 39 -23.87 6.63 3.25
N LEU A 40 -24.54 5.51 2.99
CA LEU A 40 -24.07 4.45 2.10
C LEU A 40 -23.59 4.94 0.70
N PRO A 41 -24.22 5.93 0.04
CA PRO A 41 -23.74 6.42 -1.25
C PRO A 41 -22.31 6.98 -1.20
N PHE A 42 -21.94 7.69 -0.14
CA PHE A 42 -20.57 8.22 0.00
C PHE A 42 -19.55 7.13 0.30
N LEU A 43 -19.94 6.13 1.10
CA LEU A 43 -19.08 4.96 1.36
C LEU A 43 -18.79 4.20 0.07
N LEU A 44 -19.83 3.92 -0.73
CA LEU A 44 -19.68 3.23 -2.02
C LEU A 44 -18.86 4.05 -3.02
N LEU A 45 -19.07 5.37 -3.05
CA LEU A 45 -18.26 6.26 -3.87
C LEU A 45 -16.78 6.23 -3.46
N GLY A 46 -16.48 6.24 -2.16
CA GLY A 46 -15.12 6.11 -1.66
C GLY A 46 -14.46 4.79 -2.07
N ILE A 47 -15.17 3.67 -1.91
CA ILE A 47 -14.70 2.34 -2.36
C ILE A 47 -14.45 2.33 -3.87
N PHE A 48 -15.37 2.89 -4.65
CA PHE A 48 -15.23 2.96 -6.10
C PHE A 48 -14.01 3.78 -6.52
N ILE A 49 -13.82 4.96 -5.94
CA ILE A 49 -12.65 5.81 -6.20
C ILE A 49 -11.37 5.06 -5.85
N GLU A 50 -11.31 4.38 -4.71
CA GLU A 50 -10.12 3.62 -4.30
C GLU A 50 -9.79 2.49 -5.29
N LEU A 51 -10.78 1.71 -5.70
CA LEU A 51 -10.60 0.64 -6.70
C LEU A 51 -10.17 1.21 -8.05
N PHE A 52 -10.73 2.35 -8.45
CA PHE A 52 -10.34 3.05 -9.68
C PHE A 52 -8.88 3.53 -9.61
N LEU A 53 -8.46 4.10 -8.48
CA LEU A 53 -7.08 4.53 -8.25
C LEU A 53 -6.10 3.35 -8.26
N PHE A 54 -6.47 2.20 -7.68
CA PHE A 54 -5.66 0.97 -7.80
C PHE A 54 -5.53 0.52 -9.26
N GLY A 55 -6.60 0.63 -10.05
CA GLY A 55 -6.58 0.38 -11.49
C GLY A 55 -5.57 1.30 -12.21
N LEU A 56 -5.63 2.60 -11.94
CA LEU A 56 -4.69 3.56 -12.54
C LEU A 56 -3.24 3.29 -12.11
N TRP A 57 -3.02 2.92 -10.85
CA TRP A 57 -1.68 2.59 -10.36
C TRP A 57 -1.12 1.34 -11.04
N GLY A 58 -1.90 0.27 -11.16
CA GLY A 58 -1.47 -0.92 -11.88
C GLY A 58 -1.19 -0.64 -13.36
N TYR A 59 -2.04 0.17 -14.01
CA TYR A 59 -1.83 0.61 -15.38
C TYR A 59 -0.56 1.45 -15.55
N ARG A 60 -0.29 2.40 -14.66
CA ARG A 60 0.96 3.18 -14.64
C ARG A 60 2.17 2.27 -14.53
N TRP A 61 2.14 1.29 -13.63
CA TRP A 61 3.26 0.37 -13.45
C TRP A 61 3.47 -0.53 -14.68
N LYS A 62 2.39 -0.93 -15.36
CA LYS A 62 2.45 -1.65 -16.65
C LYS A 62 3.22 -0.86 -17.70
N ILE A 63 2.96 0.44 -17.85
CA ILE A 63 3.67 1.33 -18.79
C ILE A 63 5.18 1.32 -18.50
N ILE A 64 5.56 1.37 -17.21
CA ILE A 64 6.97 1.36 -16.80
C ILE A 64 7.63 0.01 -17.15
N LEU A 65 6.93 -1.11 -16.94
CA LEU A 65 7.41 -2.44 -17.30
C LEU A 65 7.56 -2.61 -18.82
N GLU A 66 6.61 -2.10 -19.60
CA GLU A 66 6.67 -2.09 -21.07
C GLU A 66 7.85 -1.23 -21.57
N ALA A 67 8.08 -0.06 -20.96
CA ALA A 67 9.25 0.78 -21.25
C ALA A 67 10.57 0.08 -20.92
N ALA A 68 10.59 -0.79 -19.90
CA ALA A 68 11.72 -1.65 -19.55
C ALA A 68 11.85 -2.90 -20.46
N LYS A 69 10.99 -3.03 -21.48
CA LYS A 69 10.92 -4.16 -22.42
C LYS A 69 10.60 -5.51 -21.75
N GLU A 70 9.93 -5.48 -20.60
CA GLU A 70 9.45 -6.68 -19.91
C GLU A 70 8.01 -6.99 -20.30
N LYS A 71 7.74 -8.24 -20.67
CA LYS A 71 6.39 -8.73 -20.97
C LYS A 71 5.82 -9.41 -19.74
N ILE A 72 4.72 -8.89 -19.24
CA ILE A 72 4.10 -9.34 -17.99
C ILE A 72 2.60 -9.58 -18.18
N SER A 73 2.05 -10.51 -17.41
CA SER A 73 0.61 -10.74 -17.39
C SER A 73 -0.08 -9.66 -16.56
N ILE A 74 -1.14 -9.06 -17.10
CA ILE A 74 -1.89 -8.03 -16.39
C ILE A 74 -2.46 -8.56 -15.06
N LYS A 75 -2.91 -9.81 -15.05
CA LYS A 75 -3.38 -10.49 -13.84
C LYS A 75 -2.26 -10.59 -12.80
N ASN A 76 -1.07 -10.97 -13.27
CA ASN A 76 0.09 -11.16 -12.40
C ASN A 76 0.58 -9.84 -11.80
N LEU A 77 0.53 -8.76 -12.59
CA LEU A 77 0.81 -7.40 -12.14
C LEU A 77 -0.12 -6.98 -10.99
N TYR A 78 -1.43 -7.12 -11.15
CA TYR A 78 -2.38 -6.68 -10.12
C TYR A 78 -2.31 -7.57 -8.87
N LEU A 79 -2.10 -8.88 -9.03
CA LEU A 79 -1.88 -9.78 -7.88
C LEU A 79 -0.64 -9.37 -7.08
N SER A 80 0.48 -9.13 -7.77
CA SER A 80 1.70 -8.62 -7.16
C SER A 80 1.47 -7.27 -6.45
N LEU A 81 0.77 -6.35 -7.10
CA LEU A 81 0.42 -5.03 -6.55
C LEU A 81 -0.34 -5.17 -5.22
N PHE A 82 -1.44 -5.94 -5.22
CA PHE A 82 -2.27 -6.11 -4.02
C PHE A 82 -1.54 -6.80 -2.87
N ILE A 83 -0.70 -7.80 -3.17
CA ILE A 83 0.13 -8.45 -2.13
C ILE A 83 1.13 -7.45 -1.54
N GLY A 84 1.77 -6.62 -2.38
CA GLY A 84 2.65 -5.55 -1.91
C GLY A 84 1.93 -4.54 -1.02
N VAL A 85 0.73 -4.10 -1.43
CA VAL A 85 -0.10 -3.16 -0.66
C VAL A 85 -0.51 -3.75 0.69
N LEU A 86 -0.94 -5.01 0.72
CA LEU A 86 -1.26 -5.72 1.96
C LEU A 86 -0.07 -5.71 2.92
N VAL A 87 1.14 -6.05 2.43
CA VAL A 87 2.33 -6.05 3.27
C VAL A 87 2.69 -4.65 3.75
N ASN A 88 2.56 -3.63 2.89
CA ASN A 88 2.76 -2.23 3.29
C ASN A 88 1.83 -1.80 4.43
N ASN A 89 0.58 -2.28 4.45
CA ASN A 89 -0.39 -1.97 5.50
C ASN A 89 -0.07 -2.64 6.85
N ILE A 90 0.72 -3.71 6.86
CA ILE A 90 1.07 -4.46 8.08
C ILE A 90 2.49 -4.12 8.56
N THR A 91 3.38 -3.72 7.65
CA THR A 91 4.77 -3.41 7.99
C THR A 91 4.94 -1.99 8.55
N PRO A 92 5.72 -1.80 9.63
CA PRO A 92 6.15 -0.48 10.06
C PRO A 92 6.88 0.27 8.93
N ALA A 93 6.72 1.59 8.86
CA ALA A 93 7.26 2.49 7.82
C ALA A 93 6.50 2.53 6.46
N ALA A 94 5.23 2.10 6.45
CA ALA A 94 4.18 2.36 5.44
C ALA A 94 4.44 2.00 3.95
N LYS A 95 5.69 1.80 3.50
CA LYS A 95 6.03 1.50 2.10
C LYS A 95 7.31 0.65 1.94
N ALA A 96 8.09 0.43 3.00
CA ALA A 96 9.39 -0.24 2.91
C ALA A 96 9.34 -1.78 2.76
N GLY A 97 8.22 -2.42 3.14
CA GLY A 97 8.12 -3.88 3.19
C GLY A 97 7.53 -4.53 1.94
N GLY A 98 6.48 -3.93 1.38
CA GLY A 98 5.71 -4.49 0.28
C GLY A 98 6.35 -4.29 -1.10
N GLU A 99 7.24 -3.30 -1.24
CA GLU A 99 7.90 -2.98 -2.51
C GLU A 99 8.90 -4.05 -2.97
N PRO A 100 9.84 -4.53 -2.12
CA PRO A 100 10.69 -5.66 -2.49
C PRO A 100 9.88 -6.93 -2.74
N LEU A 101 8.80 -7.14 -1.96
CA LEU A 101 7.98 -8.32 -2.09
C LEU A 101 7.19 -8.35 -3.40
N ARG A 102 6.55 -7.25 -3.80
CA ARG A 102 5.81 -7.20 -5.07
C ARG A 102 6.75 -7.38 -6.27
N ALA A 103 7.98 -6.86 -6.18
CA ALA A 103 9.02 -7.08 -7.19
C ALA A 103 9.35 -8.57 -7.34
N TYR A 104 9.59 -9.23 -6.20
CA TYR A 104 9.91 -10.65 -6.14
C TYR A 104 8.77 -11.53 -6.63
N ILE A 105 7.53 -11.25 -6.22
CA ILE A 105 6.37 -12.05 -6.64
C ILE A 105 6.15 -11.93 -8.15
N LEU A 106 6.21 -10.71 -8.69
CA LEU A 106 6.05 -10.49 -10.12
C LEU A 106 7.18 -11.17 -10.91
N SER A 107 8.42 -11.06 -10.43
CA SER A 107 9.57 -11.69 -11.08
C SER A 107 9.45 -13.21 -11.15
N ARG A 108 8.92 -13.83 -10.08
CA ARG A 108 8.65 -15.27 -10.03
C ARG A 108 7.48 -15.70 -10.91
N MET A 109 6.42 -14.90 -10.99
CA MET A 109 5.21 -15.25 -11.73
C MET A 109 5.37 -15.08 -13.25
N ASP A 110 6.10 -14.06 -13.69
CA ASP A 110 6.32 -13.75 -15.11
C ASP A 110 7.75 -14.10 -15.60
N ASN A 111 8.55 -14.75 -14.76
CA ASN A 111 9.92 -15.20 -15.05
C ASN A 111 10.85 -14.08 -15.56
N ILE A 112 10.71 -12.88 -14.99
CA ILE A 112 11.59 -11.74 -15.25
C ILE A 112 12.67 -11.64 -14.18
N LYS A 113 13.75 -10.90 -14.45
CA LYS A 113 14.81 -10.69 -13.45
C LYS A 113 14.30 -9.83 -12.29
N SER A 114 14.50 -10.28 -11.05
CA SER A 114 14.05 -9.58 -9.83
C SER A 114 14.62 -8.16 -9.73
N GLU A 115 15.86 -7.96 -10.16
CA GLU A 115 16.53 -6.64 -10.17
C GLU A 115 15.82 -5.68 -11.12
N LYS A 116 15.38 -6.17 -12.28
CA LYS A 116 14.62 -5.37 -13.24
C LYS A 116 13.23 -5.03 -12.72
N ALA A 117 12.51 -6.02 -12.17
CA ALA A 117 11.22 -5.79 -11.54
C ALA A 117 11.33 -4.73 -10.43
N PHE A 118 12.36 -4.83 -9.59
CA PHE A 118 12.64 -3.86 -8.54
C PHE A 118 12.96 -2.47 -9.08
N ALA A 119 13.78 -2.36 -10.13
CA ALA A 119 14.09 -1.09 -10.78
C ALA A 119 12.83 -0.38 -11.31
N THR A 120 11.88 -1.12 -11.88
CA THR A 120 10.60 -0.53 -12.34
C THR A 120 9.76 0.02 -11.19
N ILE A 121 9.83 -0.60 -10.01
CA ILE A 121 9.14 -0.14 -8.81
C ILE A 121 9.80 1.13 -8.26
N THR A 122 11.13 1.19 -8.27
CA THR A 122 11.85 2.42 -7.91
C THR A 122 11.47 3.56 -8.85
N ALA A 123 11.39 3.31 -10.17
CA ALA A 123 10.91 4.31 -11.12
C ALA A 123 9.46 4.73 -10.84
N ASP A 124 8.55 3.78 -10.56
CA ASP A 124 7.16 4.05 -10.15
C ASP A 124 7.11 4.97 -8.92
N ARG A 125 8.02 4.79 -7.95
CA ARG A 125 8.12 5.66 -6.76
C ARG A 125 8.55 7.07 -7.08
N VAL A 126 9.50 7.25 -7.99
CA VAL A 126 9.94 8.60 -8.40
C VAL A 126 8.75 9.36 -8.99
N PHE A 127 7.96 8.72 -9.87
CA PHE A 127 6.75 9.33 -10.42
C PHE A 127 5.66 9.57 -9.37
N ASP A 128 5.58 8.72 -8.34
CA ASP A 128 4.66 8.90 -7.21
C ASP A 128 5.04 10.11 -6.35
N SER A 129 6.33 10.34 -6.13
CA SER A 129 6.85 11.43 -5.30
C SER A 129 6.98 12.76 -6.05
N PHE A 130 7.10 12.73 -7.38
CA PHE A 130 7.34 13.91 -8.22
C PHE A 130 6.31 15.04 -8.00
N PRO A 131 4.98 14.80 -7.94
CA PRO A 131 4.01 15.88 -7.73
C PRO A 131 4.23 16.65 -6.43
N TYR A 132 4.71 15.99 -5.37
CA TYR A 132 4.95 16.60 -4.06
C TYR A 132 6.19 17.49 -4.00
N VAL A 133 7.06 17.45 -5.02
CA VAL A 133 8.25 18.33 -5.10
C VAL A 133 7.90 19.68 -5.73
N PHE A 134 6.85 19.73 -6.55
CA PHE A 134 6.43 20.94 -7.29
C PHE A 134 5.16 21.60 -6.73
N LEU A 135 4.50 20.96 -5.75
CA LEU A 135 3.41 21.51 -4.95
C LEU A 135 3.96 22.04 -3.62
#